data_AF-A0A946MLR0-F1
#
_entry.id   AF-A0A946MLR0-F1
#
_cell.length_a   1.000
_cell.length_b   1.000
_cell.length_c   1.000
_cell.angle_alpha   90.00
_cell.angle_beta   90.00
_cell.angle_gamma   90.00
#
_symmetry.space_group_name_H-M   'P 1'
#
loop_
_entity.id
_entity.type
_entity.pdbx_description
1 polymer ?
#
loop_
_entity_poly.entity_id
_entity_poly.type
_entity_poly.pdbx_seq_one_letter_code
_entity_poly.pdbx_strand_id
1 'polypeptide(L)' 'GKIKENEVLLTAVVASVNGKELIKEQIICPINKVVHSGQVLANQILEKGGKKILEQLNSNDE' A
#
# COMPACT_ATOMS: atom_id res chain seq x y z
N GLY A 1 -6.85 8.15 -1.79
CA GLY A 1 -7.65 7.99 -0.56
C GLY A 1 -8.92 8.81 -0.68
N LYS A 2 -9.96 8.49 0.10
CA LYS A 2 -11.22 9.25 0.14
C LYS A 2 -11.50 9.66 1.58
N ILE A 3 -11.79 10.94 1.80
CA ILE A 3 -12.22 11.45 3.11
C ILE A 3 -13.74 11.29 3.18
N LYS A 4 -14.25 10.65 4.24
CA LYS A 4 -15.67 10.60 4.58
C LYS A 4 -15.82 11.09 6.02
N GLU A 5 -16.47 12.25 6.17
CA GLU A 5 -16.72 12.89 7.47
C GLU A 5 -15.43 13.14 8.25
N ASN A 6 -15.13 12.29 9.23
CA ASN A 6 -13.96 12.38 10.11
C ASN A 6 -12.95 11.23 9.91
N GLU A 7 -13.21 10.38 8.92
CA GLU A 7 -12.41 9.21 8.59
C GLU A 7 -11.82 9.34 7.18
N VAL A 8 -10.65 8.74 7.02
CA VAL A 8 -9.87 8.71 5.79
C VAL A 8 -9.72 7.25 5.39
N LEU A 9 -10.28 6.93 4.23
CA LEU A 9 -10.01 5.68 3.53
C LEU A 9 -8.67 5.82 2.81
N LEU A 10 -7.66 5.16 3.33
CA LEU A 10 -6.38 4.96 2.68
C LEU A 10 -6.45 3.69 1.83
N THR A 11 -5.91 3.76 0.63
CA THR A 11 -5.81 2.63 -0.29
C THR A 11 -4.39 2.60 -0.81
N ALA A 12 -3.72 1.46 -0.64
CA ALA A 12 -2.39 1.23 -1.16
C ALA A 12 -2.46 0.09 -2.18
N VAL A 13 -1.70 0.24 -3.26
CA VAL A 13 -1.65 -0.70 -4.37
C VAL A 13 -0.19 -0.90 -4.73
N VAL A 14 0.22 -2.16 -4.81
CA VAL A 14 1.52 -2.58 -5.34
C VAL A 14 1.25 -3.57 -6.46
N ALA A 15 1.83 -3.33 -7.62
CA ALA A 15 1.66 -4.17 -8.79
C ALA A 15 3.01 -4.46 -9.43
N SER A 16 3.15 -5.65 -10.00
CA SER A 16 4.33 -6.00 -10.80
C SER A 16 4.31 -5.25 -12.14
N VAL A 17 5.50 -5.04 -12.73
CA VAL A 17 5.65 -4.42 -14.07
C VAL A 17 4.83 -5.12 -15.15
N ASN A 18 4.69 -6.43 -15.03
CA ASN A 18 3.97 -7.27 -15.98
C ASN A 18 2.46 -7.38 -15.67
N GLY A 19 1.98 -6.73 -14.60
CA GLY A 19 0.57 -6.72 -14.18
C GLY A 19 0.02 -8.06 -13.69
N LYS A 20 0.84 -9.11 -13.58
CA LYS A 20 0.41 -10.44 -13.12
C LYS A 20 0.18 -10.53 -11.62
N GLU A 21 0.89 -9.70 -10.86
CA GLU A 21 0.79 -9.65 -9.41
C GLU A 21 0.29 -8.28 -8.98
N LEU A 22 -0.78 -8.27 -8.19
CA LEU A 22 -1.38 -7.06 -7.65
C LEU A 22 -1.79 -7.30 -6.20
N ILE A 23 -1.27 -6.46 -5.33
CA ILE A 23 -1.62 -6.40 -3.91
C ILE A 23 -2.32 -5.07 -3.69
N LYS A 24 -3.56 -5.15 -3.19
CA LYS A 24 -4.37 -3.98 -2.90
C LYS A 24 -4.91 -4.10 -1.49
N GLU A 25 -4.58 -3.13 -0.66
CA GLU A 25 -5.07 -3.05 0.71
C GLU A 25 -5.72 -1.71 0.97
N GLN A 26 -6.62 -1.70 1.94
CA GLN A 26 -7.32 -0.51 2.37
C GLN A 26 -7.47 -0.49 3.88
N ILE A 27 -7.34 0.71 4.46
CA ILE A 27 -7.61 0.95 5.86
C ILE A 27 -8.44 2.21 6.00
N ILE A 28 -9.46 2.16 6.86
CA ILE A 28 -10.22 3.33 7.27
C ILE A 28 -9.63 3.77 8.61
N CYS A 29 -9.29 5.04 8.71
CA CYS A 29 -8.67 5.59 9.91
C CYS A 29 -9.19 7.00 10.21
N PRO A 30 -9.25 7.42 11.47
CA PRO A 30 -9.59 8.80 11.78
C PRO A 30 -8.50 9.74 11.26
N ILE A 31 -8.87 10.97 10.91
CA ILE A 31 -7.97 11.94 10.27
C ILE A 31 -6.70 12.24 11.10
N ASN A 32 -6.77 12.13 12.42
CA ASN A 32 -5.65 12.33 13.33
C ASN A 32 -4.65 11.16 13.39
N LYS A 33 -4.96 10.01 12.78
CA LYS A 33 -4.09 8.81 12.76
C LYS A 33 -3.60 8.45 11.36
N VAL A 34 -3.84 9.29 10.36
CA VAL A 34 -3.51 9.01 8.95
C VAL A 34 -2.06 8.59 8.74
N VAL A 35 -1.10 9.26 9.39
CA VAL A 35 0.33 8.93 9.27
C VAL A 35 0.62 7.53 9.79
N HIS A 36 0.15 7.22 11.00
CA HIS A 36 0.33 5.90 11.61
C HIS A 36 -0.37 4.81 10.81
N SER A 37 -1.62 5.03 10.41
CA SER A 37 -2.37 4.09 9.58
C SER A 37 -1.76 3.89 8.20
N GLY A 38 -1.11 4.90 7.62
CA GLY A 38 -0.33 4.77 6.39
C GLY A 38 0.88 3.86 6.55
N GLN A 39 1.63 3.98 7.66
CA GLN A 39 2.75 3.08 7.97
C GLN A 39 2.28 1.64 8.18
N VAL A 40 1.18 1.45 8.93
CA VAL A 40 0.58 0.13 9.13
C VAL A 40 0.16 -0.48 7.79
N LEU A 41 -0.50 0.29 6.93
CA LEU A 41 -0.93 -0.16 5.60
C LEU A 41 0.27 -0.53 4.70
N ALA A 42 1.35 0.25 4.74
CA ALA A 42 2.58 -0.06 4.01
C ALA A 42 3.21 -1.37 4.49
N ASN A 43 3.33 -1.58 5.80
CA ASN A 43 3.85 -2.82 6.37
C ASN A 43 3.00 -4.03 5.97
N GLN A 44 1.67 -3.90 6.04
CA GLN A 44 0.75 -4.96 5.61
C GLN A 44 0.96 -5.37 4.14
N ILE A 45 1.15 -4.40 3.25
CA ILE A 45 1.44 -4.69 1.85
C ILE A 45 2.80 -5.36 1.67
N LEU A 46 3.84 -4.89 2.38
CA LEU A 46 5.18 -5.48 2.32
C LEU A 46 5.16 -6.95 2.79
N GLU A 47 4.46 -7.24 3.89
CA GLU A 47 4.29 -8.59 4.43
C GLU A 47 3.49 -9.51 3.51
N LYS A 48 2.50 -8.98 2.79
CA LYS A 48 1.68 -9.73 1.80
C LYS A 48 2.43 -10.08 0.51
N GLY A 49 3.71 -9.74 0.40
CA GLY A 49 4.54 -10.02 -0.78
C GLY A 49 4.89 -8.79 -1.60
N GLY A 50 4.43 -7.60 -1.20
CA GLY A 50 4.79 -6.34 -1.87
C GLY A 50 6.29 -6.10 -1.87
N LYS A 51 7.01 -6.61 -0.86
CA LYS A 51 8.47 -6.56 -0.83
C LYS A 51 9.11 -7.25 -2.03
N LYS A 52 8.64 -8.46 -2.39
CA LYS A 52 9.18 -9.22 -3.54
C LYS A 52 8.92 -8.50 -4.85
N ILE A 53 7.73 -7.92 -5.01
CA ILE A 53 7.35 -7.16 -6.20
C ILE A 53 8.24 -5.92 -6.36
N LEU A 54 8.49 -5.20 -5.26
CA LEU A 54 9.36 -4.02 -5.25
C LEU A 54 10.84 -4.38 -5.48
N GLU A 55 11.32 -5.50 -4.92
CA GLU A 55 12.68 -5.99 -5.17
C GLU A 55 12.90 -6.36 -6.63
N GLN A 56 11.93 -7.03 -7.28
CA GLN A 56 11.98 -7.32 -8.72
C GLN A 56 11.99 -6.05 -9.57
N LEU A 57 11.30 -4.99 -9.16
CA LEU A 57 11.31 -3.70 -9.84
C LEU A 57 12.71 -3.05 -9.80
N ASN A 58 13.32 -2.95 -8.61
CA ASN A 58 14.64 -2.34 -8.45
C ASN A 58 15.77 -3.10 -9.14
N SER A 59 15.64 -4.42 -9.33
CA SER A 59 16.63 -5.21 -10.07
C SER A 59 16.56 -5.06 -11.59
N ASN A 60 15.52 -4.42 -12.15
CA ASN A 60 15.38 -4.22 -13.60
C ASN A 60 15.90 -2.82 -14.07
N ASP A 61 16.54 -2.05 -13.19
CA ASP A 61 17.17 -0.76 -13.50
C ASP A 61 18.69 -0.87 -13.87
N GLU A 62 19.20 -2.07 -14.16
CA GLU A 62 20.51 -2.31 -14.80
C GLU A 62 20.37 -2.64 -16.30
#